data_AF-A0A5C7YGQ3-F1
#
_entry.id   AF-A0A5C7YGQ3-F1
#
_cell.length_a   1.000
_cell.length_b   1.000
_cell.length_c   1.000
_cell.angle_alpha   90.00
_cell.angle_beta   90.00
_cell.angle_gamma   90.00
#
_symmetry.space_group_name_H-M   'P 1'
#
loop_
_entity.id
_entity.type
_entity.pdbx_description
1 polymer ?
#
loop_
_entity_poly.entity_id
_entity_poly.type
_entity_poly.pdbx_seq_one_letter_code
_entity_poly.pdbx_strand_id
1 'polypeptide(L)'
;MQAVLAICFGACLGALARWQLGLWLSHSGALIPWGTLAANLIGGYLIGVCVGVFQQWPALDPVWRLTLVTGFLGALTTFSSFSAEVVTMLQQARYALALG
;
A
#
# COMPACT_ATOMS: atom_id res chain seq x y z
N MET A 1 -0.41 -21.78 -12.66
CA MET A 1 0.19 -20.60 -13.33
C MET A 1 -0.70 -19.36 -13.24
N GLN A 2 -2.02 -19.46 -13.49
CA GLN A 2 -2.95 -18.32 -13.46
C GLN A 2 -2.87 -17.47 -12.18
N ALA A 3 -2.83 -18.11 -11.00
CA ALA A 3 -2.66 -17.42 -9.73
C ALA A 3 -1.40 -16.54 -9.66
N VAL A 4 -0.26 -17.04 -10.14
CA VAL A 4 1.01 -16.29 -10.16
C VAL A 4 0.90 -15.08 -11.07
N LEU A 5 0.36 -15.26 -12.29
CA LEU A 5 0.18 -14.16 -13.24
C LEU A 5 -0.77 -13.08 -12.70
N ALA A 6 -1.85 -13.49 -12.04
CA ALA A 6 -2.81 -12.62 -11.38
C ALA A 6 -2.15 -11.76 -10.29
N ILE A 7 -1.36 -12.39 -9.41
CA ILE A 7 -0.62 -11.69 -8.36
C ILE A 7 0.41 -10.73 -8.98
N CYS A 8 1.21 -11.19 -9.94
CA CYS A 8 2.23 -10.36 -10.60
C CYS A 8 1.63 -9.14 -11.28
N PHE A 9 0.50 -9.32 -11.98
CA PHE A 9 -0.20 -8.22 -12.65
C PHE A 9 -0.69 -7.19 -11.64
N GLY A 10 -1.41 -7.63 -10.60
CA GLY A 10 -1.86 -6.75 -9.53
C GLY A 10 -0.70 -6.03 -8.85
N ALA A 11 0.35 -6.78 -8.47
CA ALA A 11 1.52 -6.24 -7.78
C ALA A 11 2.25 -5.18 -8.61
N CYS A 12 2.40 -5.39 -9.92
CA CYS A 12 3.00 -4.41 -10.81
C CYS A 12 2.22 -3.09 -10.76
N LEU A 13 0.90 -3.14 -10.91
CA LEU A 13 0.04 -1.96 -10.82
C LEU A 13 0.09 -1.29 -9.45
N GLY A 14 0.08 -2.06 -8.37
CA GLY A 14 0.14 -1.54 -7.00
C GLY A 14 1.46 -0.83 -6.71
N ALA A 15 2.58 -1.44 -7.10
CA ALA A 15 3.91 -0.86 -6.93
C ALA A 15 4.08 0.43 -7.74
N LEU A 16 3.62 0.45 -9.00
CA LEU A 16 3.65 1.64 -9.86
C LEU A 16 2.77 2.76 -9.31
N ALA A 17 1.56 2.45 -8.83
CA ALA A 17 0.68 3.42 -8.19
C ALA A 17 1.31 4.02 -6.93
N ARG A 18 1.89 3.20 -6.06
CA ARG A 18 2.62 3.68 -4.87
C ARG A 18 3.79 4.57 -5.25
N TRP A 19 4.58 4.17 -6.25
CA TRP A 19 5.70 4.97 -6.74
C TRP A 19 5.21 6.33 -7.25
N GLN A 20 4.12 6.36 -8.02
CA GLN A 20 3.52 7.60 -8.53
C GLN A 20 2.99 8.50 -7.41
N LEU A 21 2.35 7.93 -6.37
CA LEU A 21 1.96 8.68 -5.16
C LEU A 21 3.17 9.29 -4.46
N GLY A 22 4.29 8.56 -4.41
CA GLY A 22 5.57 9.06 -3.93
C GLY A 22 6.03 10.29 -4.71
N LEU A 23 6.00 10.24 -6.05
CA LEU A 23 6.39 11.37 -6.89
C LEU A 23 5.49 12.60 -6.74
N TRP A 24 4.18 12.40 -6.56
CA TRP A 24 3.23 13.51 -6.48
C TRP A 24 3.15 14.16 -5.11
N LEU A 25 3.34 13.37 -4.04
CA LEU A 25 3.04 13.82 -2.67
C LEU A 25 4.29 13.96 -1.80
N SER A 26 5.35 13.20 -2.07
CA SER A 26 6.58 13.28 -1.27
C SER A 26 7.49 14.39 -1.81
N HIS A 27 7.77 15.38 -0.95
CA HIS A 27 8.63 16.52 -1.28
C HIS A 27 9.79 16.62 -0.30
N SER A 28 10.95 17.07 -0.76
CA SER A 28 12.12 17.30 0.08
C SER A 28 11.81 18.31 1.19
N GLY A 29 12.06 17.93 2.45
CA GLY A 29 11.77 18.76 3.61
C GLY A 29 10.33 18.67 4.13
N ALA A 30 9.47 17.83 3.54
CA ALA A 30 8.14 17.59 4.08
C ALA A 30 8.21 17.04 5.51
N LEU A 31 7.31 17.52 6.37
CA LEU A 31 7.24 17.04 7.74
C LEU A 31 6.78 15.58 7.81
N ILE A 32 5.90 15.16 6.91
CA ILE A 32 5.33 13.81 6.87
C ILE A 32 5.50 13.25 5.45
N PRO A 33 5.80 11.95 5.31
CA PRO A 33 5.89 11.27 4.02
C PRO A 33 4.49 11.01 3.44
N TRP A 34 3.89 12.04 2.85
CA TRP A 34 2.53 12.00 2.34
C TRP A 34 2.28 10.91 1.28
N GLY A 35 3.27 10.58 0.45
CA GLY A 35 3.15 9.51 -0.54
C GLY A 35 2.92 8.14 0.10
N THR A 36 3.76 7.77 1.07
CA THR A 36 3.65 6.51 1.81
C THR A 36 2.38 6.46 2.65
N LEU A 37 2.05 7.56 3.32
CA LEU A 37 0.82 7.67 4.11
C LEU A 37 -0.43 7.48 3.25
N ALA A 38 -0.53 8.19 2.12
CA ALA A 38 -1.66 8.08 1.20
C ALA A 38 -1.79 6.65 0.64
N ALA A 39 -0.69 6.03 0.21
CA ALA A 39 -0.70 4.67 -0.30
C ALA A 39 -1.21 3.66 0.74
N ASN A 40 -0.76 3.77 1.99
CA ASN A 40 -1.19 2.91 3.08
C ASN A 40 -2.65 3.14 3.49
N LEU A 41 -3.11 4.39 3.60
CA LEU A 41 -4.49 4.70 3.97
C LEU A 41 -5.49 4.28 2.88
N ILE A 42 -5.18 4.57 1.61
CA ILE A 42 -6.01 4.14 0.47
C ILE A 42 -6.03 2.62 0.43
N GLY A 43 -4.88 1.95 0.53
CA GLY A 43 -4.80 0.50 0.49
C GLY A 43 -5.53 -0.17 1.67
N GLY A 44 -5.38 0.37 2.88
CA GLY A 44 -6.06 -0.09 4.09
C GLY A 44 -7.58 0.08 4.05
N TYR A 45 -8.07 1.16 3.44
CA TYR A 45 -9.51 1.31 3.21
C TYR A 45 -10.02 0.31 2.14
N LEU A 46 -9.32 0.22 1.02
CA LEU A 46 -9.73 -0.64 -0.10
C LEU A 46 -9.68 -2.13 0.24
N ILE A 47 -8.75 -2.59 1.09
CA ILE A 47 -8.75 -3.99 1.52
C ILE A 47 -10.02 -4.30 2.34
N GLY A 48 -10.49 -3.36 3.18
CA GLY A 48 -11.76 -3.48 3.89
C GLY A 48 -12.96 -3.59 2.94
N VAL A 49 -13.01 -2.75 1.90
CA VAL A 49 -14.02 -2.83 0.84
C VAL A 49 -13.97 -4.19 0.13
N CYS A 50 -12.78 -4.65 -0.27
CA CYS A 50 -12.61 -5.96 -0.92
C CYS A 50 -13.09 -7.10 -0.02
N VAL A 51 -12.73 -7.09 1.27
CA VAL A 51 -13.20 -8.11 2.22
C VAL A 51 -14.73 -8.10 2.32
N GLY A 52 -15.35 -6.94 2.42
CA GLY A 52 -16.82 -6.81 2.47
C GLY A 52 -17.50 -7.34 1.19
N VAL A 53 -16.99 -6.97 0.02
CA VAL A 53 -17.53 -7.44 -1.28
C VAL A 53 -17.38 -8.94 -1.44
N PHE A 54 -16.20 -9.50 -1.13
CA PHE A 54 -15.97 -10.94 -1.26
C PHE A 54 -16.77 -11.79 -0.28
N GLN A 55 -17.17 -11.23 0.87
CA GLN A 55 -18.12 -11.90 1.77
C GLN A 55 -19.52 -11.97 1.17
N GLN A 56 -19.96 -10.94 0.44
CA GLN A 56 -21.27 -10.92 -0.20
C GLN A 56 -21.34 -11.85 -1.41
N TRP A 57 -20.23 -12.04 -2.14
CA TRP A 57 -20.15 -12.87 -3.36
C TRP A 57 -19.18 -14.05 -3.22
N PRO A 58 -19.53 -15.09 -2.45
CA PRO A 58 -18.64 -16.23 -2.18
C PRO A 58 -18.34 -17.09 -3.42
N ALA A 59 -19.16 -17.01 -4.47
CA ALA A 59 -18.97 -17.73 -5.73
C ALA A 59 -17.98 -17.04 -6.70
N LEU A 60 -17.47 -15.85 -6.35
CA LEU A 60 -16.53 -15.11 -7.17
C LEU A 60 -15.19 -15.84 -7.25
N ASP A 61 -14.59 -15.90 -8.44
CA ASP A 61 -13.35 -16.64 -8.67
C ASP A 61 -12.24 -16.17 -7.72
N PRO A 62 -11.60 -17.07 -6.95
CA PRO A 62 -10.51 -16.75 -6.03
C PRO A 62 -9.35 -15.96 -6.67
N VAL A 63 -9.18 -16.04 -7.99
CA VAL A 63 -8.17 -15.27 -8.73
C VAL A 63 -8.30 -13.77 -8.49
N TRP A 64 -9.52 -13.24 -8.33
CA TRP A 64 -9.73 -11.82 -8.08
C TRP A 64 -9.24 -11.38 -6.70
N ARG A 65 -9.37 -12.26 -5.69
CA ARG A 65 -8.81 -12.01 -4.37
C ARG A 65 -7.28 -11.95 -4.44
N LEU A 66 -6.67 -12.85 -5.20
CA LEU A 66 -5.22 -12.84 -5.41
C LEU A 66 -4.75 -11.60 -6.17
N THR A 67 -5.43 -11.21 -7.25
CA THR A 67 -5.08 -10.02 -8.03
C THR A 67 -5.21 -8.74 -7.20
N LEU A 68 -6.35 -8.55 -6.52
CA LEU A 68 -6.66 -7.30 -5.84
C LEU A 68 -5.99 -7.22 -4.46
N VAL A 69 -6.12 -8.24 -3.62
CA VAL A 69 -5.64 -8.19 -2.23
C VAL A 69 -4.15 -8.50 -2.17
N THR A 70 -3.75 -9.69 -2.64
CA THR A 70 -2.35 -10.12 -2.54
C THR A 70 -1.44 -9.35 -3.50
N GLY A 71 -1.90 -9.12 -4.73
CA GLY A 71 -1.16 -8.38 -5.75
C GLY A 71 -1.23 -6.87 -5.52
N PHE A 72 -2.31 -6.24 -5.96
CA PHE A 72 -2.44 -4.79 -6.03
C PHE A 72 -2.32 -4.10 -4.67
N LEU A 73 -3.19 -4.41 -3.72
CA LEU A 73 -3.19 -3.77 -2.40
C LEU A 73 -1.95 -4.14 -1.58
N GLY A 74 -1.47 -5.38 -1.71
CA GLY A 74 -0.22 -5.83 -1.10
C GLY A 74 1.00 -5.04 -1.57
N ALA A 75 1.07 -4.67 -2.86
CA ALA A 75 2.19 -3.90 -3.40
C ALA A 75 2.00 -2.37 -3.32
N LEU A 76 0.74 -1.91 -3.29
CA LEU A 76 0.36 -0.51 -3.07
C LEU A 76 0.73 -0.08 -1.65
N THR A 77 0.46 -0.93 -0.67
CA THR A 77 0.85 -0.67 0.73
C THR A 77 2.31 -1.04 0.98
N THR A 78 2.93 -0.44 1.99
CA THR A 78 4.32 -0.72 2.35
C THR A 78 4.58 -0.46 3.83
N PHE A 79 5.07 -1.49 4.52
CA PHE A 79 5.56 -1.36 5.89
C PHE A 79 7.05 -0.99 5.93
N SER A 80 7.83 -1.43 4.94
CA SER A 80 9.27 -1.19 4.89
C SER A 80 9.62 0.27 4.65
N SER A 81 8.91 0.95 3.72
CA SER A 81 9.11 2.38 3.47
C SER A 81 8.70 3.20 4.69
N PHE A 82 7.53 2.91 5.28
CA PHE A 82 7.07 3.54 6.51
C PHE A 82 8.10 3.39 7.65
N SER A 83 8.64 2.18 7.84
CA SER A 83 9.65 1.93 8.88
C SER A 83 10.95 2.71 8.64
N ALA A 84 11.41 2.79 7.39
CA ALA A 84 12.60 3.58 7.05
C ALA A 84 12.38 5.08 7.31
N GLU A 85 11.19 5.59 7.03
CA GLU A 85 10.79 6.98 7.31
C GLU A 85 10.75 7.25 8.82
N VAL A 86 10.16 6.36 9.61
CA VAL A 86 10.15 6.45 11.09
C VAL A 86 11.57 6.45 11.66
N VAL A 87 12.43 5.52 11.22
CA VAL A 87 13.84 5.47 11.64
C VAL A 87 14.57 6.77 11.28
N THR A 88 14.32 7.32 10.08
CA THR A 88 14.88 8.61 9.67
C THR A 88 14.42 9.75 10.60
N MET A 89 13.14 9.78 10.98
CA MET A 89 12.63 10.77 11.92
C MET A 89 13.26 10.63 13.31
N LEU A 90 13.44 9.41 13.80
CA LEU A 90 14.13 9.14 15.07
C LEU A 90 15.57 9.64 15.06
N GLN A 91 16.31 9.38 13.97
CA GLN A 91 17.68 9.88 13.78
C GLN A 91 17.75 11.41 13.73
N GLN A 92 16.71 12.06 13.20
CA GLN A 92 16.56 13.52 13.19
C GLN A 92 16.02 14.11 14.52
N ALA A 93 15.87 13.30 15.57
CA ALA A 93 15.27 13.66 16.85
C ALA A 93 13.83 14.20 16.75
N ARG A 94 13.10 13.83 15.70
CA ARG A 94 11.71 14.24 15.44
C ARG A 94 10.72 13.27 16.09
N TYR A 95 10.86 13.06 17.40
CA TYR A 95 10.17 11.99 18.13
C TYR A 95 8.64 12.05 18.06
N ALA A 96 8.06 13.25 18.14
CA ALA A 96 6.61 13.42 18.06
C ALA A 96 6.01 12.90 16.74
N LEU A 97 6.73 13.06 15.63
CA LEU A 97 6.29 12.57 14.32
C LEU A 97 6.61 11.08 14.12
N ALA A 98 7.67 10.59 14.76
CA ALA A 98 8.04 9.18 14.71
C ALA A 98 7.08 8.24 15.46
N LEU A 99 6.29 8.78 16.40
CA LEU A 99 5.30 8.00 17.17
C LEU A 99 4.09 7.55 16.33
N GLY A 100 3.84 8.19 15.18
CA GLY A 100 2.67 7.94 14.34
C GLY A 100 1.57 8.97 14.55
#